data_AF-A0A929TZ34-F1
#
_entry.id   AF-A0A929TZ34-F1
#
_cell.length_a   1.000
_cell.length_b   1.000
_cell.length_c   1.000
_cell.angle_alpha   90.00
_cell.angle_beta   90.00
_cell.angle_gamma   90.00
#
_symmetry.space_group_name_H-M   'P 1'
#
loop_
_entity.id
_entity.type
_entity.pdbx_description
1 polymer ?
#
loop_
_entity_poly.entity_id
_entity_poly.type
_entity_poly.pdbx_seq_one_letter_code
_entity_poly.pdbx_strand_id
1 'polypeptide(L)'
;MEKKEFNRGHKHEHNHKHEHNHDHSHGVDHIHSHRNLIGFDENGIPTITLKSDHEEDGDDKAFIRDYMNAVSEYRKTFPSKDEVLENTPDPAVREMILRQNQLGFDTTFDRFDKQQPQCGFGMAGICCKICNMGPCKITSKSPKGVCGADADLIVARNLLRSAAAGVAQHGMHGREVILSLKWAAEGKLDLPILGQQKIKDTAKAFGIKTERRSIKKIASELADVLLDDMSRTVPGDYKIIEALGSEERKKVWKELDILPISAYHEVFESYHKTGVGTDGDWKSIMQQFLRCGLAFTYSGVVSTSIATDGLFGVGDRVTSKVNIGALKKGYVNIAVHGHLPTLVSEIVR
;
A
#
# COMPACT_ATOMS: atom_id res chain seq x y z
N MET A 1 -65.17 59.90 -30.60
CA MET A 1 -66.32 60.35 -29.79
C MET A 1 -66.19 59.70 -28.42
N GLU A 2 -65.93 60.52 -27.42
CA GLU A 2 -65.67 60.13 -26.03
C GLU A 2 -66.87 59.42 -25.40
N LYS A 3 -66.60 58.38 -24.61
CA LYS A 3 -67.41 58.06 -23.43
C LYS A 3 -66.48 57.72 -22.28
N LYS A 4 -66.46 58.61 -21.28
CA LYS A 4 -65.99 58.33 -19.92
C LYS A 4 -67.12 57.64 -19.17
N GLU A 5 -66.83 56.48 -18.58
CA GLU A 5 -67.56 55.98 -17.41
C GLU A 5 -66.55 55.57 -16.35
N PHE A 6 -66.70 56.17 -15.17
CA PHE A 6 -65.97 55.87 -13.96
C PHE A 6 -66.72 54.74 -13.24
N ASN A 7 -66.03 53.66 -12.87
CA ASN A 7 -66.52 52.85 -11.76
C ASN A 7 -65.38 52.26 -10.91
N ARG A 8 -65.55 52.39 -9.60
CA ARG A 8 -64.60 52.05 -8.53
C ARG A 8 -64.61 50.54 -8.24
N GLY A 9 -63.48 50.00 -7.78
CA GLY A 9 -63.50 48.84 -6.87
C GLY A 9 -62.33 47.86 -6.99
N HIS A 10 -61.49 47.85 -5.95
CA HIS A 10 -60.56 46.81 -5.50
C HIS A 10 -59.45 46.31 -6.45
N LYS A 11 -58.24 46.87 -6.25
CA LYS A 11 -56.98 46.21 -6.59
C LYS A 11 -56.62 45.20 -5.49
N HIS A 12 -56.51 43.93 -5.85
CA HIS A 12 -55.72 42.96 -5.10
C HIS A 12 -54.28 43.05 -5.61
N GLU A 13 -53.37 43.59 -4.80
CA GLU A 13 -51.93 43.49 -5.03
C GLU A 13 -51.40 42.23 -4.35
N HIS A 14 -51.02 41.23 -5.14
CA HIS A 14 -50.19 40.12 -4.66
C HIS A 14 -48.74 40.58 -4.66
N ASN A 15 -48.23 40.91 -3.47
CA ASN A 15 -46.84 41.28 -3.27
C ASN A 15 -46.01 40.01 -3.05
N HIS A 16 -45.52 39.40 -4.13
CA HIS A 16 -44.51 38.33 -4.03
C HIS A 16 -43.14 38.98 -3.85
N LYS A 17 -42.72 39.18 -2.59
CA LYS A 17 -41.31 39.41 -2.28
C LYS A 17 -40.55 38.11 -2.48
N HIS A 18 -39.80 38.01 -3.57
CA HIS A 18 -38.73 37.03 -3.70
C HIS A 18 -37.50 37.60 -2.99
N GLU A 19 -37.30 37.20 -1.73
CA GLU A 19 -36.01 37.36 -1.05
C GLU A 19 -35.05 36.31 -1.61
N HIS A 20 -34.11 36.75 -2.45
CA HIS A 20 -32.93 35.99 -2.80
C HIS A 20 -31.88 36.21 -1.72
N ASN A 21 -31.87 35.36 -0.69
CA ASN A 21 -30.72 35.23 0.20
C ASN A 21 -29.64 34.41 -0.53
N HIS A 22 -28.60 35.10 -0.98
CA HIS A 22 -27.34 34.47 -1.34
C HIS A 22 -26.54 34.25 -0.06
N ASP A 23 -26.61 33.03 0.48
CA ASP A 23 -25.68 32.60 1.52
C ASP A 23 -24.36 32.21 0.86
N HIS A 24 -23.35 33.04 1.04
CA HIS A 24 -21.97 32.74 0.68
C HIS A 24 -21.29 32.06 1.87
N SER A 25 -21.57 30.78 2.10
CA SER A 25 -20.78 29.95 3.00
C SER A 25 -19.68 29.23 2.21
N HIS A 26 -18.57 29.93 1.96
CA HIS A 26 -17.30 29.27 1.64
C HIS A 26 -16.67 28.77 2.94
N GLY A 27 -17.23 27.71 3.50
CA GLY A 27 -16.59 26.88 4.52
C GLY A 27 -16.50 25.47 3.96
N VAL A 28 -15.33 24.84 4.06
CA VAL A 28 -15.20 23.40 3.79
C VAL A 28 -16.27 22.69 4.63
N ASP A 29 -17.12 21.87 4.01
CA ASP A 29 -18.13 21.08 4.73
C ASP A 29 -17.45 20.45 5.96
N HIS A 30 -17.97 20.75 7.14
CA HIS A 30 -17.44 20.23 8.39
C HIS A 30 -17.44 18.71 8.31
N ILE A 31 -16.26 18.09 8.19
CA ILE A 31 -16.12 16.63 8.22
C ILE A 31 -16.56 16.20 9.61
N HIS A 32 -17.79 15.70 9.74
CA HIS A 32 -18.30 15.17 10.99
C HIS A 32 -17.55 13.88 11.29
N SER A 33 -16.72 13.87 12.33
CA SER A 33 -15.89 12.71 12.65
C SER A 33 -16.16 12.22 14.07
N HIS A 34 -16.63 10.97 14.19
CA HIS A 34 -16.83 10.31 15.48
C HIS A 34 -15.52 9.78 16.10
N ARG A 35 -14.39 9.92 15.39
CA ARG A 35 -13.03 9.57 15.86
C ARG A 35 -12.05 10.68 15.46
N ASN A 36 -10.88 10.72 16.09
CA ASN A 36 -9.83 11.65 15.66
C ASN A 36 -9.41 11.33 14.21
N LEU A 37 -9.45 12.32 13.33
CA LEU A 37 -8.83 12.21 12.01
C LEU A 37 -7.33 12.36 12.18
N ILE A 38 -6.60 11.29 11.85
CA ILE A 38 -5.14 11.28 11.85
C ILE A 38 -4.70 11.75 10.46
N GLY A 39 -4.02 12.89 10.41
CA GLY A 39 -3.27 13.33 9.23
C GLY A 39 -1.78 13.39 9.56
N PHE A 40 -1.02 14.13 8.75
CA PHE A 40 0.40 14.33 8.98
C PHE A 40 0.68 15.83 9.13
N ASP A 41 1.54 16.18 10.07
CA ASP A 41 2.04 17.56 10.16
C ASP A 41 3.04 17.87 9.03
N GLU A 42 3.55 19.09 9.01
CA GLU A 42 4.54 19.57 8.02
C GLU A 42 5.83 18.72 7.98
N ASN A 43 6.11 17.95 9.03
CA ASN A 43 7.27 17.07 9.15
C ASN A 43 6.93 15.61 8.84
N GLY A 44 5.69 15.31 8.43
CA GLY A 44 5.24 13.94 8.15
C GLY A 44 4.98 13.12 9.42
N ILE A 45 4.81 13.76 10.59
CA ILE A 45 4.47 13.06 11.84
C ILE A 45 2.96 12.85 11.89
N PRO A 46 2.46 11.62 12.17
CA PRO A 46 1.05 11.39 12.37
C PRO A 46 0.50 12.25 13.52
N THR A 47 -0.44 13.14 13.21
CA THR A 47 -1.06 14.03 14.21
C THR A 47 -2.58 14.03 14.03
N ILE A 48 -3.29 14.37 15.10
CA ILE A 48 -4.74 14.56 15.04
C ILE A 48 -5.00 15.87 14.31
N THR A 49 -5.44 15.79 13.07
CA THR A 49 -5.74 16.94 12.21
C THR A 49 -7.16 17.47 12.43
N LEU A 50 -8.08 16.61 12.86
CA LEU A 50 -9.37 17.00 13.41
C LEU A 50 -9.65 16.14 14.63
N LYS A 51 -9.87 16.77 15.77
CA LYS A 51 -10.34 16.05 16.97
C LYS A 51 -11.78 15.62 16.75
N SER A 52 -12.16 14.46 17.28
CA SER A 52 -13.57 14.04 17.24
C SER A 52 -14.46 15.07 17.92
N ASP A 53 -15.61 15.35 17.32
CA ASP A 53 -16.56 16.35 17.84
C ASP A 53 -17.43 15.81 18.99
N HIS A 54 -17.34 14.51 19.29
CA HIS A 54 -18.18 13.82 20.27
C HIS A 54 -17.37 12.80 21.10
N GLU A 55 -17.60 12.77 22.41
CA GLU A 55 -17.30 11.63 23.28
C GLU A 55 -18.55 10.73 23.35
N GLU A 56 -18.46 9.51 22.84
CA GLU A 56 -19.47 8.43 22.96
C GLU A 56 -20.95 8.88 22.95
N ASP A 57 -21.43 9.42 21.83
CA ASP A 57 -22.88 9.63 21.66
C ASP A 57 -23.58 8.31 21.37
N GLY A 58 -24.67 8.03 22.10
CA GLY A 58 -25.50 6.82 22.05
C GLY A 58 -26.28 6.58 20.75
N ASP A 59 -25.75 7.01 19.59
CA ASP A 59 -26.19 6.60 18.27
C ASP A 59 -25.34 5.42 17.78
N ASP A 60 -25.80 4.19 18.01
CA ASP A 60 -25.17 2.95 17.53
C ASP A 60 -24.93 2.91 16.00
N LYS A 61 -25.52 3.85 15.24
CA LYS A 61 -25.37 3.95 13.78
C LYS A 61 -24.35 5.01 13.34
N ALA A 62 -23.80 5.80 14.25
CA ALA A 62 -22.81 6.85 14.01
C ALA A 62 -21.61 6.36 13.18
N PHE A 63 -20.96 5.29 13.64
CA PHE A 63 -19.83 4.66 12.96
C PHE A 63 -20.16 4.24 11.51
N ILE A 64 -21.38 3.77 11.27
CA ILE A 64 -21.79 3.28 9.96
C ILE A 64 -22.02 4.41 8.98
N ARG A 65 -22.67 5.48 9.45
CA ARG A 65 -22.86 6.70 8.67
C ARG A 65 -21.51 7.31 8.27
N ASP A 66 -20.56 7.33 9.21
CA ASP A 66 -19.21 7.86 8.98
C ASP A 66 -18.46 7.14 7.85
N TYR A 67 -18.26 5.81 7.94
CA TYR A 67 -17.51 5.11 6.89
C TYR A 67 -18.24 5.14 5.53
N MET A 68 -19.58 5.13 5.52
CA MET A 68 -20.35 5.22 4.29
C MET A 68 -20.17 6.58 3.62
N ASN A 69 -20.14 7.65 4.41
CA ASN A 69 -19.83 9.00 3.93
C ASN A 69 -18.39 9.06 3.40
N ALA A 70 -17.41 8.55 4.16
CA ALA A 70 -16.01 8.50 3.73
C ALA A 70 -15.83 7.75 2.40
N VAL A 71 -16.48 6.59 2.24
CA VAL A 71 -16.47 5.84 0.98
C VAL A 71 -17.15 6.62 -0.16
N SER A 72 -18.25 7.31 0.14
CA SER A 72 -18.95 8.15 -0.83
C SER A 72 -18.07 9.30 -1.31
N GLU A 73 -17.42 10.02 -0.40
CA GLU A 73 -16.48 11.11 -0.74
C GLU A 73 -15.27 10.57 -1.50
N TYR A 74 -14.69 9.45 -1.07
CA TYR A 74 -13.56 8.85 -1.77
C TYR A 74 -13.89 8.48 -3.22
N ARG A 75 -15.09 7.94 -3.47
CA ARG A 75 -15.53 7.61 -4.84
C ARG A 75 -15.64 8.83 -5.75
N LYS A 76 -15.97 10.00 -5.22
CA LYS A 76 -16.04 11.23 -6.03
C LYS A 76 -14.66 11.63 -6.58
N THR A 77 -13.57 11.12 -5.99
CA THR A 77 -12.21 11.37 -6.48
C THR A 77 -11.79 10.46 -7.64
N PHE A 78 -12.61 9.45 -7.99
CA PHE A 78 -12.26 8.48 -9.01
C PHE A 78 -12.46 9.07 -10.42
N PRO A 79 -11.40 9.15 -11.24
CA PRO A 79 -11.54 9.68 -12.58
C PRO A 79 -12.15 8.61 -13.49
N SER A 80 -13.07 9.04 -14.35
CA SER A 80 -13.48 8.29 -15.54
C SER A 80 -12.33 8.18 -16.53
N LYS A 81 -12.42 7.24 -17.48
CA LYS A 81 -11.47 7.15 -18.59
C LYS A 81 -11.36 8.45 -19.38
N ASP A 82 -12.48 9.15 -19.60
CA ASP A 82 -12.49 10.42 -20.34
C ASP A 82 -11.76 11.52 -19.56
N GLU A 83 -11.97 11.61 -18.24
CA GLU A 83 -11.21 12.53 -17.39
C GLU A 83 -9.72 12.19 -17.35
N VAL A 84 -9.34 10.90 -17.36
CA VAL A 84 -7.94 10.49 -17.49
C VAL A 84 -7.37 10.92 -18.84
N LEU A 85 -8.12 10.74 -19.94
CA LEU A 85 -7.68 11.14 -21.27
C LEU A 85 -7.43 12.65 -21.35
N GLU A 86 -8.32 13.45 -20.76
CA GLU A 86 -8.20 14.91 -20.71
C GLU A 86 -7.04 15.36 -19.81
N ASN A 87 -6.93 14.79 -18.61
CA ASN A 87 -6.10 15.34 -17.54
C ASN A 87 -4.78 14.58 -17.28
N THR A 88 -4.52 13.44 -17.95
CA THR A 88 -3.28 12.69 -17.74
C THR A 88 -2.06 13.58 -18.02
N PRO A 89 -1.08 13.63 -17.10
CA PRO A 89 0.14 14.41 -17.30
C PRO A 89 1.07 13.75 -18.33
N ASP A 90 0.90 12.46 -18.61
CA ASP A 90 1.71 11.75 -19.61
C ASP A 90 1.06 11.81 -21.00
N PRO A 91 1.61 12.58 -21.95
CA PRO A 91 1.04 12.71 -23.30
C PRO A 91 1.05 11.37 -24.06
N ALA A 92 2.00 10.47 -23.79
CA ALA A 92 2.03 9.17 -24.43
C ALA A 92 0.87 8.29 -23.98
N VAL A 93 0.48 8.36 -22.70
CA VAL A 93 -0.71 7.67 -22.20
C VAL A 93 -1.96 8.19 -22.90
N ARG A 94 -2.11 9.52 -23.06
CA ARG A 94 -3.22 10.12 -23.81
C ARG A 94 -3.29 9.58 -25.24
N GLU A 95 -2.19 9.62 -25.97
CA GLU A 95 -2.11 9.10 -27.35
C GLU A 95 -2.44 7.59 -27.41
N MET A 96 -1.96 6.81 -26.45
CA MET A 96 -2.21 5.37 -26.42
C MET A 96 -3.66 5.01 -26.06
N ILE A 97 -4.34 5.82 -25.23
CA ILE A 97 -5.78 5.65 -24.98
C ILE A 97 -6.57 5.93 -26.27
N LEU A 98 -6.26 7.02 -27.00
CA LEU A 98 -6.90 7.31 -28.29
C LEU A 98 -6.65 6.19 -29.31
N ARG A 99 -5.41 5.70 -29.37
CA ARG A 99 -5.06 4.60 -30.27
C ARG A 99 -5.78 3.31 -29.89
N GLN A 100 -5.90 3.01 -28.60
CA GLN A 100 -6.66 1.86 -28.14
C GLN A 100 -8.13 1.97 -28.53
N ASN A 101 -8.77 3.14 -28.40
CA ASN A 101 -10.17 3.33 -28.83
C ASN A 101 -10.37 2.96 -30.31
N GLN A 102 -9.40 3.30 -31.18
CA GLN A 102 -9.43 2.93 -32.59
C GLN A 102 -9.26 1.41 -32.83
N LEU A 103 -8.56 0.72 -31.93
CA LEU A 103 -8.25 -0.70 -32.03
C LEU A 103 -9.30 -1.60 -31.35
N GLY A 104 -10.16 -1.06 -30.49
CA GLY A 104 -11.33 -1.74 -29.97
C GLY A 104 -11.08 -2.81 -28.90
N PHE A 105 -9.99 -2.71 -28.11
CA PHE A 105 -9.71 -3.62 -26.98
C PHE A 105 -9.71 -2.87 -25.64
N ASP A 106 -10.08 -3.52 -24.53
CA ASP A 106 -10.13 -2.85 -23.22
C ASP A 106 -8.74 -2.63 -22.59
N THR A 107 -8.54 -1.46 -21.96
CA THR A 107 -7.42 -1.17 -21.06
C THR A 107 -7.81 -1.26 -19.59
N THR A 108 -6.87 -0.92 -18.69
CA THR A 108 -7.19 -0.77 -17.27
C THR A 108 -8.18 0.36 -16.99
N PHE A 109 -8.22 1.41 -17.83
CA PHE A 109 -9.14 2.54 -17.66
C PHE A 109 -10.59 2.12 -17.96
N ASP A 110 -10.80 1.39 -19.07
CA ASP A 110 -12.11 0.82 -19.42
C ASP A 110 -12.62 -0.14 -18.35
N ARG A 111 -11.73 -1.00 -17.83
CA ARG A 111 -12.09 -1.94 -16.77
C ARG A 111 -12.36 -1.25 -15.44
N PHE A 112 -11.68 -0.13 -15.15
CA PHE A 112 -11.95 0.65 -13.96
C PHE A 112 -13.35 1.26 -14.00
N ASP A 113 -13.74 1.89 -15.12
CA ASP A 113 -15.07 2.45 -15.31
C ASP A 113 -16.16 1.38 -15.21
N LYS A 114 -15.95 0.21 -15.84
CA LYS A 114 -16.89 -0.94 -15.75
C LYS A 114 -17.05 -1.49 -14.33
N GLN A 115 -16.10 -1.25 -13.43
CA GLN A 115 -16.19 -1.65 -12.03
C GLN A 115 -16.93 -0.61 -11.16
N GLN A 116 -17.32 0.54 -11.71
CA GLN A 116 -18.01 1.58 -10.94
C GLN A 116 -19.53 1.35 -10.86
N PRO A 117 -20.16 1.63 -9.69
CA PRO A 117 -19.50 1.90 -8.42
C PRO A 117 -18.91 0.62 -7.80
N GLN A 118 -17.66 0.67 -7.37
CA GLN A 118 -17.03 -0.47 -6.67
C GLN A 118 -17.76 -0.80 -5.36
N CYS A 119 -17.63 -2.02 -4.84
CA CYS A 119 -18.33 -2.46 -3.61
C CYS A 119 -17.97 -1.61 -2.38
N GLY A 120 -18.98 -0.98 -1.75
CA GLY A 120 -18.78 -0.11 -0.59
C GLY A 120 -18.22 -0.82 0.65
N PHE A 121 -18.72 -2.03 0.94
CA PHE A 121 -18.22 -2.84 2.07
C PHE A 121 -16.77 -3.29 1.87
N GLY A 122 -16.37 -3.53 0.61
CA GLY A 122 -15.00 -3.89 0.26
C GLY A 122 -14.05 -2.72 0.48
N MET A 123 -14.41 -1.53 -0.01
CA MET A 123 -13.60 -0.32 0.16
C MET A 123 -13.49 0.13 1.63
N ALA A 124 -14.58 0.02 2.40
CA ALA A 124 -14.55 0.29 3.84
C ALA A 124 -13.84 -0.80 4.66
N GLY A 125 -13.46 -1.94 4.05
CA GLY A 125 -12.76 -3.02 4.75
C GLY A 125 -13.62 -3.83 5.73
N ILE A 126 -14.93 -3.63 5.77
CA ILE A 126 -15.88 -4.24 6.71
C ILE A 126 -16.59 -5.50 6.17
N CYS A 127 -16.14 -6.00 5.02
CA CYS A 127 -16.52 -7.30 4.49
C CYS A 127 -15.51 -8.37 4.94
N CYS A 128 -15.98 -9.44 5.58
CA CYS A 128 -15.13 -10.55 6.02
C CYS A 128 -15.43 -11.84 5.25
N LYS A 129 -14.40 -12.41 4.63
CA LYS A 129 -14.44 -13.66 3.84
C LYS A 129 -13.42 -14.69 4.34
N ILE A 130 -13.05 -14.62 5.61
CA ILE A 130 -11.94 -15.41 6.19
C ILE A 130 -12.33 -16.88 6.42
N CYS A 131 -13.61 -17.19 6.59
CA CYS A 131 -14.10 -18.55 6.83
C CYS A 131 -15.42 -18.82 6.11
N ASN A 132 -15.84 -20.09 6.11
CA ASN A 132 -17.04 -20.57 5.39
C ASN A 132 -18.37 -20.33 6.14
N MET A 133 -18.36 -19.77 7.35
CA MET A 133 -19.59 -19.28 8.00
C MET A 133 -20.08 -17.96 7.38
N GLY A 134 -19.18 -17.22 6.74
CA GLY A 134 -19.50 -16.00 6.00
C GLY A 134 -19.97 -16.27 4.56
N PRO A 135 -19.92 -15.27 3.66
CA PRO A 135 -19.36 -13.93 3.87
C PRO A 135 -20.16 -13.09 4.87
N CYS A 136 -19.45 -12.36 5.75
CA CYS A 136 -20.06 -11.40 6.67
C CYS A 136 -19.87 -9.97 6.14
N LYS A 137 -20.84 -9.09 6.40
CA LYS A 137 -20.74 -7.63 6.20
C LYS A 137 -21.28 -6.92 7.43
N ILE A 138 -20.57 -5.90 7.89
CA ILE A 138 -20.99 -5.14 9.07
C ILE A 138 -21.99 -4.06 8.68
N THR A 139 -23.14 -4.04 9.35
CA THR A 139 -24.22 -3.07 9.14
C THR A 139 -24.87 -2.73 10.48
N SER A 140 -25.78 -1.76 10.51
CA SER A 140 -26.47 -1.37 11.76
C SER A 140 -27.37 -2.49 12.27
N LYS A 141 -27.91 -3.31 11.37
CA LYS A 141 -28.70 -4.50 11.69
C LYS A 141 -27.84 -5.69 12.10
N SER A 142 -26.59 -5.74 11.65
CA SER A 142 -25.66 -6.84 11.88
C SER A 142 -24.28 -6.26 12.21
N PRO A 143 -24.10 -5.74 13.44
CA PRO A 143 -22.88 -5.03 13.84
C PRO A 143 -21.67 -5.95 14.04
N LYS A 144 -21.88 -7.27 13.98
CA LYS A 144 -20.85 -8.31 14.13
C LYS A 144 -21.03 -9.38 13.05
N GLY A 145 -19.92 -10.04 12.70
CA GLY A 145 -19.94 -11.26 11.90
C GLY A 145 -20.52 -12.45 12.70
N VAL A 146 -20.75 -13.56 12.01
CA VAL A 146 -21.33 -14.79 12.61
C VAL A 146 -20.55 -15.27 13.85
N CYS A 147 -19.22 -15.14 13.83
CA CYS A 147 -18.36 -15.52 14.95
C CYS A 147 -18.23 -14.46 16.05
N GLY A 148 -18.94 -13.33 15.95
CA GLY A 148 -18.87 -12.23 16.91
C GLY A 148 -17.81 -11.16 16.64
N ALA A 149 -16.98 -11.30 15.58
CA ALA A 149 -16.02 -10.27 15.18
C ALA A 149 -16.73 -8.98 14.76
N ASP A 150 -16.34 -7.84 15.33
CA ASP A 150 -16.86 -6.51 15.00
C ASP A 150 -16.11 -5.88 13.82
N ALA A 151 -16.46 -4.62 13.49
CA ALA A 151 -15.84 -3.88 12.39
C ALA A 151 -14.34 -3.67 12.60
N ASP A 152 -13.91 -3.25 13.79
CA ASP A 152 -12.51 -2.94 14.08
C ASP A 152 -11.63 -4.19 13.88
N LEU A 153 -12.06 -5.34 14.40
CA LEU A 153 -11.34 -6.60 14.22
C LEU A 153 -11.36 -7.07 12.75
N ILE A 154 -12.47 -6.95 12.04
CA ILE A 154 -12.55 -7.34 10.62
C ILE A 154 -11.62 -6.48 9.76
N VAL A 155 -11.63 -5.15 9.95
CA VAL A 155 -10.76 -4.23 9.22
C VAL A 155 -9.30 -4.53 9.54
N ALA A 156 -8.94 -4.68 10.81
CA ALA A 156 -7.57 -5.01 11.21
C ALA A 156 -7.10 -6.34 10.58
N ARG A 157 -7.94 -7.38 10.57
CA ARG A 157 -7.61 -8.66 9.93
C ARG A 157 -7.42 -8.54 8.42
N ASN A 158 -8.25 -7.74 7.75
CA ASN A 158 -8.15 -7.50 6.31
C ASN A 158 -6.87 -6.72 5.95
N LEU A 159 -6.49 -5.73 6.76
CA LEU A 159 -5.23 -5.00 6.62
C LEU A 159 -4.03 -5.91 6.84
N LEU A 160 -4.03 -6.71 7.92
CA LEU A 160 -2.95 -7.64 8.23
C LEU A 160 -2.74 -8.67 7.11
N ARG A 161 -3.82 -9.27 6.59
CA ARG A 161 -3.71 -10.22 5.47
C ARG A 161 -3.13 -9.57 4.21
N SER A 162 -3.48 -8.32 3.93
CA SER A 162 -2.91 -7.55 2.82
C SER A 162 -1.42 -7.27 3.02
N ALA A 163 -1.01 -6.86 4.22
CA ALA A 163 0.39 -6.66 4.57
C ALA A 163 1.20 -7.96 4.47
N ALA A 164 0.68 -9.07 5.00
CA ALA A 164 1.31 -10.38 4.91
C ALA A 164 1.49 -10.85 3.46
N ALA A 165 0.54 -10.53 2.56
CA ALA A 165 0.70 -10.81 1.14
C ALA A 165 1.90 -10.03 0.54
N GLY A 166 2.06 -8.76 0.91
CA GLY A 166 3.22 -7.95 0.51
C GLY A 166 4.54 -8.51 1.04
N VAL A 167 4.58 -8.91 2.31
CA VAL A 167 5.75 -9.60 2.91
C VAL A 167 6.07 -10.89 2.16
N ALA A 168 5.07 -11.70 1.80
CA ALA A 168 5.27 -12.94 1.07
C ALA A 168 5.85 -12.69 -0.34
N GLN A 169 5.31 -11.71 -1.07
CA GLN A 169 5.77 -11.37 -2.42
C GLN A 169 7.23 -10.87 -2.41
N HIS A 170 7.54 -9.90 -1.55
CA HIS A 170 8.89 -9.34 -1.45
C HIS A 170 9.88 -10.30 -0.80
N GLY A 171 9.45 -11.08 0.18
CA GLY A 171 10.27 -12.11 0.82
C GLY A 171 10.65 -13.23 -0.15
N MET A 172 9.72 -13.67 -1.01
CA MET A 172 10.04 -14.66 -2.05
C MET A 172 11.00 -14.10 -3.09
N HIS A 173 10.75 -12.88 -3.59
CA HIS A 173 11.68 -12.20 -4.48
C HIS A 173 13.07 -12.06 -3.85
N GLY A 174 13.15 -11.57 -2.61
CA GLY A 174 14.40 -11.42 -1.88
C GLY A 174 15.15 -12.73 -1.71
N ARG A 175 14.45 -13.81 -1.33
CA ARG A 175 15.05 -15.14 -1.23
C ARG A 175 15.71 -15.57 -2.54
N GLU A 176 15.05 -15.41 -3.68
CA GLU A 176 15.61 -15.81 -4.97
C GLU A 176 16.86 -15.01 -5.34
N VAL A 177 16.89 -13.71 -5.06
CA VAL A 177 18.07 -12.87 -5.32
C VAL A 177 19.21 -13.22 -4.37
N ILE A 178 18.93 -13.45 -3.08
CA ILE A 178 19.95 -13.85 -2.10
C ILE A 178 20.52 -15.23 -2.42
N LEU A 179 19.68 -16.19 -2.85
CA LEU A 179 20.13 -17.49 -3.33
C LEU A 179 21.00 -17.36 -4.59
N SER A 180 20.63 -16.46 -5.52
CA SER A 180 21.45 -16.17 -6.70
C SER A 180 22.85 -15.68 -6.30
N LEU A 181 22.96 -14.78 -5.31
CA LEU A 181 24.25 -14.33 -4.76
C LEU A 181 25.04 -15.49 -4.15
N LYS A 182 24.38 -16.31 -3.33
CA LYS A 182 25.01 -17.47 -2.70
C LYS A 182 25.54 -18.46 -3.74
N TRP A 183 24.74 -18.80 -4.74
CA TRP A 183 25.13 -19.75 -5.78
C TRP A 183 26.21 -19.20 -6.70
N ALA A 184 26.20 -17.90 -7.00
CA ALA A 184 27.30 -17.24 -7.72
C ALA A 184 28.61 -17.32 -6.91
N ALA A 185 28.53 -17.09 -5.60
CA ALA A 185 29.67 -17.19 -4.69
C ALA A 185 30.21 -18.63 -4.57
N GLU A 186 29.33 -19.62 -4.55
CA GLU A 186 29.68 -21.05 -4.51
C GLU A 186 30.12 -21.62 -5.88
N GLY A 187 30.01 -20.84 -6.97
CA GLY A 187 30.32 -21.28 -8.32
C GLY A 187 29.28 -22.24 -8.92
N LYS A 188 28.06 -22.28 -8.36
CA LYS A 188 26.92 -23.07 -8.88
C LYS A 188 26.13 -22.32 -9.95
N LEU A 189 26.31 -21.00 -10.03
CA LEU A 189 25.62 -20.14 -10.99
C LEU A 189 26.64 -19.20 -11.66
N ASP A 190 26.60 -19.10 -12.98
CA ASP A 190 27.46 -18.21 -13.77
C ASP A 190 26.91 -16.77 -13.76
N LEU A 191 26.88 -16.17 -12.58
CA LEU A 191 26.57 -14.75 -12.40
C LEU A 191 27.79 -13.99 -11.88
N PRO A 192 27.95 -12.71 -12.27
CA PRO A 192 29.03 -11.90 -11.76
C PRO A 192 28.80 -11.51 -10.29
N ILE A 193 29.89 -11.15 -9.61
CA ILE A 193 29.85 -10.49 -8.29
C ILE A 193 30.53 -9.13 -8.47
N LEU A 194 29.76 -8.17 -8.98
CA LEU A 194 30.25 -6.83 -9.32
C LEU A 194 30.38 -5.94 -8.08
N GLY A 195 29.44 -6.04 -7.12
CA GLY A 195 29.37 -5.19 -5.93
C GLY A 195 30.29 -5.59 -4.78
N GLN A 196 31.57 -5.85 -5.05
CA GLN A 196 32.49 -6.39 -4.04
C GLN A 196 32.65 -5.49 -2.81
N GLN A 197 32.67 -4.16 -3.01
CA GLN A 197 32.80 -3.21 -1.91
C GLN A 197 31.54 -3.21 -1.03
N LYS A 198 30.35 -3.20 -1.65
CA LYS A 198 29.06 -3.33 -0.95
C LYS A 198 28.99 -4.59 -0.10
N ILE A 199 29.43 -5.73 -0.63
CA ILE A 199 29.49 -7.00 0.11
C ILE A 199 30.42 -6.86 1.32
N LYS A 200 31.62 -6.29 1.16
CA LYS A 200 32.57 -6.12 2.28
C LYS A 200 32.04 -5.19 3.36
N ASP A 201 31.46 -4.05 2.99
CA ASP A 201 30.97 -3.06 3.95
C ASP A 201 29.76 -3.58 4.72
N THR A 202 28.85 -4.24 4.02
CA THR A 202 27.70 -4.89 4.66
C THR A 202 28.18 -6.02 5.57
N ALA A 203 29.08 -6.89 5.11
CA ALA A 203 29.63 -7.98 5.90
C ALA A 203 30.31 -7.49 7.20
N LYS A 204 31.02 -6.35 7.17
CA LYS A 204 31.56 -5.73 8.38
C LYS A 204 30.47 -5.34 9.39
N ALA A 205 29.35 -4.76 8.92
CA ALA A 205 28.22 -4.40 9.79
C ALA A 205 27.62 -5.64 10.49
N PHE A 206 27.67 -6.80 9.84
CA PHE A 206 27.28 -8.10 10.41
C PHE A 206 28.37 -8.78 11.25
N GLY A 207 29.52 -8.15 11.46
CA GLY A 207 30.65 -8.74 12.20
C GLY A 207 31.39 -9.85 11.45
N ILE A 208 31.15 -10.02 10.15
CA ILE A 208 31.83 -11.02 9.32
C ILE A 208 33.23 -10.49 8.99
N LYS A 209 34.26 -11.28 9.32
CA LYS A 209 35.66 -10.94 8.99
C LYS A 209 35.83 -10.83 7.47
N THR A 210 36.44 -9.75 7.00
CA THR A 210 36.61 -9.46 5.56
C THR A 210 38.07 -9.41 5.10
N GLU A 211 39.01 -9.18 6.02
CA GLU A 211 40.43 -9.07 5.70
C GLU A 211 41.05 -10.41 5.28
N ARG A 212 41.88 -10.38 4.23
CA ARG A 212 42.60 -11.55 3.68
C ARG A 212 41.68 -12.74 3.34
N ARG A 213 40.41 -12.47 3.04
CA ARG A 213 39.43 -13.48 2.62
C ARG A 213 38.98 -13.23 1.19
N SER A 214 38.70 -14.32 0.48
CA SER A 214 38.13 -14.26 -0.87
C SER A 214 36.74 -13.65 -0.83
N ILE A 215 36.41 -12.80 -1.81
CA ILE A 215 35.09 -12.17 -1.90
C ILE A 215 33.95 -13.19 -1.96
N LYS A 216 34.15 -14.31 -2.67
CA LYS A 216 33.19 -15.41 -2.76
C LYS A 216 32.81 -15.98 -1.39
N LYS A 217 33.80 -16.30 -0.54
CA LYS A 217 33.53 -16.77 0.83
C LYS A 217 32.76 -15.75 1.68
N ILE A 218 33.09 -14.46 1.55
CA ILE A 218 32.39 -13.39 2.28
C ILE A 218 30.94 -13.28 1.78
N ALA A 219 30.72 -13.30 0.47
CA ALA A 219 29.39 -13.21 -0.14
C ALA A 219 28.50 -14.40 0.25
N SER A 220 29.05 -15.62 0.28
CA SER A 220 28.33 -16.81 0.71
C SER A 220 27.89 -16.72 2.17
N GLU A 221 28.80 -16.34 3.08
CA GLU A 221 28.47 -16.17 4.51
C GLU A 221 27.48 -15.02 4.75
N LEU A 222 27.61 -13.92 4.01
CA LEU A 222 26.65 -12.82 4.06
C LEU A 222 25.27 -13.32 3.61
N ALA A 223 25.19 -14.05 2.51
CA ALA A 223 23.92 -14.62 2.02
C ALA A 223 23.30 -15.59 3.04
N ASP A 224 24.09 -16.40 3.75
CA ASP A 224 23.60 -17.26 4.83
C ASP A 224 22.91 -16.47 5.95
N VAL A 225 23.52 -15.35 6.37
CA VAL A 225 22.94 -14.47 7.39
C VAL A 225 21.61 -13.86 6.93
N LEU A 226 21.53 -13.42 5.67
CA LEU A 226 20.31 -12.83 5.12
C LEU A 226 19.19 -13.89 4.94
N LEU A 227 19.53 -15.12 4.54
CA LEU A 227 18.58 -16.23 4.40
C LEU A 227 18.07 -16.72 5.77
N ASP A 228 18.90 -16.64 6.81
CA ASP A 228 18.49 -16.94 8.18
C ASP A 228 17.38 -15.98 8.63
N ASP A 229 17.56 -14.66 8.54
CA ASP A 229 16.50 -13.68 8.86
C ASP A 229 15.26 -13.81 7.95
N MET A 230 15.40 -14.38 6.76
CA MET A 230 14.25 -14.66 5.87
C MET A 230 13.36 -15.79 6.40
N SER A 231 13.95 -16.85 6.98
CA SER A 231 13.26 -18.15 7.12
C SER A 231 13.46 -18.87 8.46
N ARG A 232 14.15 -18.25 9.42
CA ARG A 232 14.42 -18.85 10.73
C ARG A 232 13.12 -19.20 11.48
N THR A 233 13.10 -20.40 12.07
CA THR A 233 11.97 -20.92 12.86
C THR A 233 12.09 -20.60 14.35
N VAL A 234 13.30 -20.69 14.91
CA VAL A 234 13.54 -20.40 16.33
C VAL A 234 13.70 -18.90 16.53
N PRO A 235 12.94 -18.25 17.43
CA PRO A 235 13.11 -16.83 17.72
C PRO A 235 14.55 -16.47 18.11
N GLY A 236 15.01 -15.32 17.67
CA GLY A 236 16.36 -14.81 17.92
C GLY A 236 16.53 -13.42 17.33
N ASP A 237 17.71 -12.84 17.52
CA ASP A 237 17.99 -11.50 17.03
C ASP A 237 17.80 -11.40 15.51
N TYR A 238 17.10 -10.38 15.07
CA TYR A 238 16.93 -10.08 13.65
C TYR A 238 18.17 -9.35 13.14
N LYS A 239 19.12 -10.10 12.57
CA LYS A 239 20.51 -9.66 12.39
C LYS A 239 20.62 -8.43 11.50
N ILE A 240 19.82 -8.34 10.44
CA ILE A 240 19.81 -7.18 9.54
C ILE A 240 19.30 -5.91 10.24
N ILE A 241 18.33 -6.04 11.16
CA ILE A 241 17.85 -4.92 11.96
C ILE A 241 18.92 -4.52 12.97
N GLU A 242 19.56 -5.48 13.63
CA GLU A 242 20.62 -5.16 14.59
C GLU A 242 21.83 -4.49 13.92
N ALA A 243 22.20 -4.93 12.71
CA ALA A 243 23.33 -4.40 11.96
C ALA A 243 23.06 -3.02 11.32
N LEU A 244 21.85 -2.78 10.79
CA LEU A 244 21.55 -1.59 9.96
C LEU A 244 20.44 -0.68 10.49
N GLY A 245 19.71 -1.11 11.52
CA GLY A 245 18.72 -0.28 12.19
C GLY A 245 19.38 0.79 13.06
N SER A 246 18.87 2.03 13.00
CA SER A 246 19.32 3.09 13.91
C SER A 246 19.04 2.72 15.37
N GLU A 247 19.95 3.02 16.28
CA GLU A 247 19.82 2.70 17.71
C GLU A 247 18.52 3.23 18.34
N GLU A 248 18.09 4.44 17.97
CA GLU A 248 16.82 5.00 18.43
C GLU A 248 15.64 4.11 18.03
N ARG A 249 15.53 3.75 16.75
CA ARG A 249 14.44 2.90 16.28
C ARG A 249 14.48 1.50 16.86
N LYS A 250 15.66 0.91 17.06
CA LYS A 250 15.80 -0.41 17.70
C LYS A 250 15.22 -0.41 19.11
N LYS A 251 15.41 0.65 19.89
CA LYS A 251 14.79 0.80 21.22
C LYS A 251 13.27 0.87 21.13
N VAL A 252 12.75 1.73 20.26
CA VAL A 252 11.30 1.88 20.06
C VAL A 252 10.65 0.55 19.63
N TRP A 253 11.27 -0.19 18.70
CA TRP A 253 10.73 -1.48 18.25
C TRP A 253 10.75 -2.57 19.32
N LYS A 254 11.75 -2.54 20.22
CA LYS A 254 11.82 -3.42 21.38
C LYS A 254 10.73 -3.07 22.40
N GLU A 255 10.53 -1.79 22.69
CA GLU A 255 9.48 -1.32 23.61
C GLU A 255 8.07 -1.62 23.10
N LEU A 256 7.85 -1.52 21.78
CA LEU A 256 6.58 -1.88 21.15
C LEU A 256 6.37 -3.39 20.96
N ASP A 257 7.40 -4.21 21.25
CA ASP A 257 7.41 -5.67 21.02
C ASP A 257 7.04 -6.06 19.58
N ILE A 258 7.63 -5.35 18.61
CA ILE A 258 7.36 -5.59 17.18
C ILE A 258 8.56 -6.12 16.39
N LEU A 259 9.65 -6.52 17.05
CA LEU A 259 10.78 -7.11 16.34
C LEU A 259 10.38 -8.47 15.72
N PRO A 260 10.50 -8.63 14.39
CA PRO A 260 10.10 -9.86 13.71
C PRO A 260 10.98 -11.05 14.07
N ILE A 261 10.48 -12.27 13.86
CA ILE A 261 11.25 -13.52 13.99
C ILE A 261 11.93 -13.85 12.66
N SER A 262 11.14 -13.94 11.59
CA SER A 262 11.57 -14.09 10.21
C SER A 262 10.44 -13.69 9.27
N ALA A 263 10.75 -13.30 8.03
CA ALA A 263 9.71 -12.94 7.07
C ALA A 263 8.69 -14.06 6.84
N TYR A 264 9.14 -15.33 6.83
CA TYR A 264 8.27 -16.47 6.67
C TYR A 264 7.36 -16.67 7.88
N HIS A 265 7.92 -16.53 9.09
CA HIS A 265 7.15 -16.63 10.33
C HIS A 265 6.04 -15.57 10.38
N GLU A 266 6.37 -14.30 10.10
CA GLU A 266 5.38 -13.22 10.19
C GLU A 266 4.20 -13.43 9.22
N VAL A 267 4.44 -14.01 8.04
CA VAL A 267 3.36 -14.39 7.10
C VAL A 267 2.50 -15.51 7.68
N PHE A 268 3.10 -16.59 8.17
CA PHE A 268 2.37 -17.72 8.76
C PHE A 268 1.54 -17.28 9.97
N GLU A 269 2.14 -16.53 10.88
CA GLU A 269 1.49 -16.02 12.08
C GLU A 269 0.35 -15.06 11.73
N SER A 270 0.51 -14.21 10.72
CA SER A 270 -0.56 -13.33 10.24
C SER A 270 -1.78 -14.12 9.78
N TYR A 271 -1.61 -15.19 9.02
CA TYR A 271 -2.72 -16.02 8.59
C TYR A 271 -3.35 -16.82 9.74
N HIS A 272 -2.55 -17.22 10.74
CA HIS A 272 -3.03 -17.85 11.96
C HIS A 272 -3.86 -16.88 12.81
N LYS A 273 -3.30 -15.74 13.24
CA LYS A 273 -3.95 -14.76 14.12
C LYS A 273 -5.25 -14.22 13.52
N THR A 274 -5.27 -13.99 12.21
CA THR A 274 -6.48 -13.50 11.52
C THR A 274 -7.56 -14.57 11.32
N GLY A 275 -7.29 -15.83 11.67
CA GLY A 275 -8.23 -16.94 11.59
C GLY A 275 -9.48 -16.74 12.46
N VAL A 276 -10.53 -17.48 12.12
CA VAL A 276 -11.77 -17.47 12.91
C VAL A 276 -11.54 -18.14 14.27
N GLY A 277 -11.92 -17.45 15.35
CA GLY A 277 -11.76 -17.96 16.71
C GLY A 277 -10.32 -18.01 17.23
N THR A 278 -9.37 -17.33 16.56
CA THR A 278 -7.97 -17.26 17.01
C THR A 278 -7.73 -16.00 17.84
N ASP A 279 -7.41 -14.87 17.20
CA ASP A 279 -7.15 -13.62 17.89
C ASP A 279 -8.35 -12.67 17.76
N GLY A 280 -8.95 -12.35 18.90
CA GLY A 280 -10.12 -11.48 19.01
C GLY A 280 -9.80 -10.01 19.24
N ASP A 281 -8.54 -9.65 19.44
CA ASP A 281 -8.12 -8.28 19.75
C ASP A 281 -7.53 -7.59 18.52
N TRP A 282 -8.20 -6.54 18.05
CA TRP A 282 -7.73 -5.76 16.90
C TRP A 282 -6.37 -5.09 17.16
N LYS A 283 -6.02 -4.76 18.42
CA LYS A 283 -4.73 -4.17 18.76
C LYS A 283 -3.60 -5.19 18.58
N SER A 284 -3.79 -6.43 19.03
CA SER A 284 -2.85 -7.52 18.79
C SER A 284 -2.69 -7.82 17.29
N ILE A 285 -3.78 -7.78 16.52
CA ILE A 285 -3.73 -7.88 15.05
C ILE A 285 -2.90 -6.73 14.44
N MET A 286 -3.09 -5.48 14.89
CA MET A 286 -2.32 -4.34 14.39
C MET A 286 -0.85 -4.36 14.84
N GLN A 287 -0.53 -4.94 15.99
CA GLN A 287 0.86 -5.18 16.38
C GLN A 287 1.54 -6.15 15.40
N GLN A 288 0.86 -7.24 15.01
CA GLN A 288 1.35 -8.15 13.97
C GLN A 288 1.49 -7.46 12.60
N PHE A 289 0.62 -6.51 12.28
CA PHE A 289 0.74 -5.69 11.06
C PHE A 289 2.03 -4.87 11.07
N LEU A 290 2.41 -4.29 12.22
CA LEU A 290 3.66 -3.56 12.36
C LEU A 290 4.89 -4.49 12.25
N ARG A 291 4.82 -5.70 12.81
CA ARG A 291 5.85 -6.74 12.65
C ARG A 291 6.06 -7.09 11.17
N CYS A 292 4.96 -7.25 10.41
CA CYS A 292 5.01 -7.43 8.95
C CYS A 292 5.71 -6.27 8.24
N GLY A 293 5.47 -5.03 8.66
CA GLY A 293 6.15 -3.85 8.10
C GLY A 293 7.67 -3.89 8.26
N LEU A 294 8.16 -4.33 9.43
CA LEU A 294 9.60 -4.50 9.67
C LEU A 294 10.18 -5.67 8.85
N ALA A 295 9.48 -6.81 8.81
CA ALA A 295 9.90 -7.95 8.00
C ALA A 295 9.96 -7.61 6.50
N PHE A 296 8.95 -6.90 5.99
CA PHE A 296 8.93 -6.39 4.62
C PHE A 296 10.15 -5.51 4.35
N THR A 297 10.39 -4.51 5.21
CA THR A 297 11.46 -3.53 5.01
C THR A 297 12.82 -4.20 5.04
N TYR A 298 13.11 -4.97 6.08
CA TYR A 298 14.47 -5.45 6.31
C TYR A 298 14.82 -6.75 5.58
N SER A 299 13.88 -7.69 5.44
CA SER A 299 14.11 -8.92 4.66
C SER A 299 13.65 -8.79 3.22
N GLY A 300 12.52 -8.14 2.95
CA GLY A 300 11.97 -8.02 1.60
C GLY A 300 12.64 -6.94 0.74
N VAL A 301 13.12 -5.85 1.35
CA VAL A 301 13.72 -4.71 0.62
C VAL A 301 15.22 -4.63 0.87
N VAL A 302 15.67 -4.37 2.11
CA VAL A 302 17.08 -4.09 2.41
C VAL A 302 17.98 -5.29 2.07
N SER A 303 17.62 -6.50 2.53
CA SER A 303 18.37 -7.73 2.24
C SER A 303 18.43 -8.02 0.73
N THR A 304 17.32 -7.81 0.03
CA THR A 304 17.24 -7.94 -1.44
C THR A 304 18.14 -6.95 -2.16
N SER A 305 18.16 -5.68 -1.73
CA SER A 305 19.02 -4.65 -2.30
C SER A 305 20.50 -4.95 -2.08
N ILE A 306 20.89 -5.46 -0.89
CA ILE A 306 22.26 -5.90 -0.63
C ILE A 306 22.68 -7.00 -1.60
N ALA A 307 21.83 -8.00 -1.82
CA ALA A 307 22.14 -9.10 -2.72
C ALA A 307 22.17 -8.66 -4.19
N THR A 308 21.23 -7.80 -4.60
CA THR A 308 21.16 -7.19 -5.93
C THR A 308 22.42 -6.39 -6.23
N ASP A 309 22.78 -5.46 -5.35
CA ASP A 309 23.99 -4.65 -5.49
C ASP A 309 25.25 -5.54 -5.50
N GLY A 310 25.27 -6.60 -4.70
CA GLY A 310 26.37 -7.56 -4.66
C GLY A 310 26.59 -8.28 -5.99
N LEU A 311 25.51 -8.73 -6.64
CA LEU A 311 25.55 -9.38 -7.94
C LEU A 311 25.84 -8.39 -9.07
N PHE A 312 25.03 -7.34 -9.18
CA PHE A 312 24.95 -6.48 -10.37
C PHE A 312 25.64 -5.13 -10.22
N GLY A 313 26.24 -4.86 -9.06
CA GLY A 313 26.93 -3.61 -8.76
C GLY A 313 25.99 -2.57 -8.16
N VAL A 314 26.59 -1.61 -7.45
CA VAL A 314 25.85 -0.46 -6.92
C VAL A 314 25.55 0.49 -8.08
N GLY A 315 24.29 0.92 -8.19
CA GLY A 315 23.87 1.86 -9.23
C GLY A 315 24.66 3.17 -9.19
N ASP A 316 25.09 3.64 -10.36
CA ASP A 316 25.76 4.93 -10.54
C ASP A 316 24.89 5.87 -11.40
N ARG A 317 25.25 7.14 -11.47
CA ARG A 317 24.57 8.13 -12.30
C ARG A 317 24.70 7.75 -13.78
N VAL A 318 23.58 7.44 -14.41
CA VAL A 318 23.50 7.11 -15.83
C VAL A 318 22.42 7.94 -16.53
N THR A 319 22.60 8.13 -17.84
CA THR A 319 21.56 8.75 -18.69
C THR A 319 20.73 7.64 -19.32
N SER A 320 19.40 7.71 -19.17
CA SER A 320 18.45 6.78 -19.79
C SER A 320 17.31 7.54 -20.46
N LYS A 321 16.54 6.85 -21.30
CA LYS A 321 15.31 7.36 -21.90
C LYS A 321 14.12 6.65 -21.25
N VAL A 322 13.07 7.42 -20.99
CA VAL A 322 11.82 6.92 -20.40
C VAL A 322 10.65 7.19 -21.36
N ASN A 323 9.51 6.59 -21.08
CA ASN A 323 8.27 6.66 -21.88
C ASN A 323 8.32 5.85 -23.20
N ILE A 324 7.20 5.75 -23.92
CA ILE A 324 7.03 4.94 -25.14
C ILE A 324 7.98 5.38 -26.27
N GLY A 325 8.48 6.61 -26.22
CA GLY A 325 9.49 7.13 -27.15
C GLY A 325 10.86 6.46 -27.01
N ALA A 326 11.09 5.62 -25.99
CA ALA A 326 12.26 4.76 -25.91
C ALA A 326 12.25 3.63 -26.97
N LEU A 327 11.07 3.27 -27.49
CA LEU A 327 10.93 2.29 -28.56
C LEU A 327 11.49 2.82 -29.88
N LYS A 328 12.11 1.94 -30.67
CA LYS A 328 12.74 2.32 -31.94
C LYS A 328 12.16 1.53 -33.11
N LYS A 329 11.69 2.26 -34.13
CA LYS A 329 11.24 1.66 -35.40
C LYS A 329 12.42 1.01 -36.13
N GLY A 330 12.18 -0.15 -36.74
CA GLY A 330 13.21 -0.94 -37.43
C GLY A 330 14.10 -1.77 -36.50
N TYR A 331 13.80 -1.80 -35.21
CA TYR A 331 14.48 -2.62 -34.20
C TYR A 331 13.51 -3.63 -33.61
N VAL A 332 14.06 -4.74 -33.11
CA VAL A 332 13.33 -5.65 -32.22
C VAL A 332 13.24 -4.97 -30.86
N ASN A 333 12.03 -4.61 -30.45
CA ASN A 333 11.79 -3.98 -29.16
C ASN A 333 11.38 -5.06 -28.16
N ILE A 334 12.23 -5.31 -27.16
CA ILE A 334 12.00 -6.32 -26.12
C ILE A 334 11.59 -5.61 -24.84
N ALA A 335 10.31 -5.73 -24.47
CA ALA A 335 9.80 -5.20 -23.21
C ALA A 335 10.03 -6.23 -22.10
N VAL A 336 10.88 -5.88 -21.13
CA VAL A 336 11.12 -6.72 -19.95
C VAL A 336 10.26 -6.19 -18.81
N HIS A 337 9.42 -7.05 -18.24
CA HIS A 337 8.49 -6.70 -17.16
C HIS A 337 8.54 -7.74 -16.04
N GLY A 338 8.32 -7.30 -14.80
CA GLY A 338 8.48 -8.10 -13.60
C GLY A 338 9.50 -7.46 -12.64
N HIS A 339 10.02 -8.26 -11.71
CA HIS A 339 10.82 -7.75 -10.58
C HIS A 339 12.18 -8.46 -10.39
N LEU A 340 12.45 -9.57 -11.08
CA LEU A 340 13.67 -10.36 -10.84
C LEU A 340 14.83 -9.88 -11.72
N PRO A 341 15.86 -9.21 -11.17
CA PRO A 341 16.96 -8.66 -11.96
C PRO A 341 17.80 -9.74 -12.63
N THR A 342 17.88 -10.94 -12.04
CA THR A 342 18.58 -12.10 -12.63
C THR A 342 18.02 -12.50 -13.99
N LEU A 343 16.70 -12.39 -14.20
CA LEU A 343 16.13 -12.66 -15.53
C LEU A 343 16.56 -11.57 -16.52
N VAL A 344 16.52 -10.31 -16.08
CA VAL A 344 16.87 -9.16 -16.92
C VAL A 344 18.34 -9.23 -17.32
N SER A 345 19.24 -9.62 -16.40
CA SER A 345 20.67 -9.71 -16.68
C SER A 345 20.98 -10.70 -17.80
N GLU A 346 20.28 -11.85 -17.84
CA GLU A 346 20.49 -12.84 -18.90
C GLU A 346 19.86 -12.44 -20.25
N ILE A 347 18.84 -11.58 -20.26
CA ILE A 347 18.28 -11.04 -21.51
C ILE A 347 19.21 -9.98 -22.12
N VAL A 348 19.91 -9.21 -21.28
CA VAL A 348 20.75 -8.07 -21.71
C VAL A 348 22.21 -8.48 -21.99
N ARG A 349 22.63 -9.66 -21.51
CA ARG A 349 23.97 -10.24 -21.73
C ARG A 349 24.30 -10.39 -23.22
#